data_AF-A0AAN9PTR8-F1
#
_entry.id   AF-A0AAN9PTR8-F1
#
_cell.length_a   1.000
_cell.length_b   1.000
_cell.length_c   1.000
_cell.angle_alpha   90.00
_cell.angle_beta   90.00
_cell.angle_gamma   90.00
#
_symmetry.space_group_name_H-M   'P 1'
#
loop_
_entity.id
_entity.type
_entity.pdbx_description
1 polymer ?
#
loop_
_entity_poly.entity_id
_entity_poly.type
_entity_poly.pdbx_seq_one_letter_code
_entity_poly.pdbx_strand_id
1 'polypeptide(L)'
;MASTICAPAKTLLFTHSTKLFKPFPHSLSLQFTRTTCTLQQQQQPPRPNIIQILEQRGLVESTTSDTLKTSSSSSSLKVYCGFDPTAESLHLGNLLGIIVLSWFRRCGHRAVALIGGATARVGDPSGKSLERPELDADTLEKNTLGISQTITTILGRPQNSNFGDALSDPVVILNNYDWWKGFSLLDFLKRVGKYARVGSMMAKESVKKRLESEQGMSYTEFTYQLLQGYDFLHLFQNEGVSVQIGGSDQWGNITAGTELIRKILQVEGAYGLTFPLLLKSDGTKFGKSEDGAVWLSPKFLSPYKFYQYFFSVPDADVIRFLKILTFLDMEEVVALEGKMKKPGYVANTAQRRLAEEVTRFVHGEDGLAEALKATEALRPGAETKLDWKTIEGIAEDVPSCSLAYDEVLNLSLVDLCVSSGLFDSKSAARRLLKQGGLYLNNSRVDSENKRVEAADIVDGKVLLLSAGKKNKGMQ
;
A
#
# COMPACT_ATOMS: atom_id res chain seq x y z
N MET A 1 33.43 -45.89 45.45
CA MET A 1 34.56 -44.96 45.68
C MET A 1 34.20 -43.69 44.90
N ALA A 2 34.01 -42.54 45.57
CA ALA A 2 34.95 -41.39 45.53
C ALA A 2 35.20 -40.88 44.08
N SER A 3 34.48 -39.86 43.56
CA SER A 3 34.61 -38.39 43.76
C SER A 3 35.40 -37.72 42.59
N THR A 4 35.50 -36.39 42.35
CA THR A 4 35.32 -35.20 43.21
C THR A 4 34.83 -33.95 42.44
N ILE A 5 33.80 -33.28 42.99
CA ILE A 5 33.43 -31.83 43.01
C ILE A 5 34.18 -30.82 42.08
N CYS A 6 33.41 -30.06 41.27
CA CYS A 6 33.37 -28.56 41.20
C CYS A 6 32.34 -28.12 40.13
N ALA A 7 31.27 -27.35 40.34
CA ALA A 7 31.00 -26.10 41.10
C ALA A 7 31.21 -24.80 40.26
N PRO A 8 30.13 -24.06 39.88
CA PRO A 8 30.22 -22.79 39.17
C PRO A 8 30.27 -21.57 40.12
N ALA A 9 30.97 -20.51 39.72
CA ALA A 9 31.11 -19.29 40.51
C ALA A 9 30.09 -18.20 40.13
N LYS A 10 29.41 -17.63 41.14
CA LYS A 10 28.76 -16.31 41.09
C LYS A 10 29.15 -15.56 42.37
N THR A 11 29.93 -14.49 42.23
CA THR A 11 30.41 -13.70 43.36
C THR A 11 29.48 -12.52 43.64
N LEU A 12 28.95 -12.46 44.86
CA LEU A 12 28.36 -11.26 45.45
C LEU A 12 29.39 -10.58 46.36
N LEU A 13 29.44 -9.25 46.36
CA LEU A 13 30.30 -8.47 47.25
C LEU A 13 29.47 -7.86 48.40
N PHE A 14 29.97 -8.01 49.62
CA PHE A 14 29.42 -7.47 50.86
C PHE A 14 30.16 -6.19 51.29
N THR A 15 29.48 -5.37 52.10
CA THR A 15 30.12 -4.47 53.06
C THR A 15 29.46 -4.63 54.44
N HIS A 16 30.26 -4.50 55.51
CA HIS A 16 29.87 -4.81 56.90
C HIS A 16 29.75 -3.55 57.78
N SER A 17 28.94 -3.62 58.84
CA SER A 17 29.36 -3.20 60.20
C SER A 17 28.46 -3.80 61.31
N THR A 18 28.78 -3.55 62.58
CA THR A 18 28.10 -4.08 63.80
C THR A 18 27.99 -2.95 64.86
N LYS A 19 27.31 -3.00 66.02
CA LYS A 19 26.94 -4.04 67.03
C LYS A 19 25.61 -3.58 67.72
N LEU A 20 25.08 -4.02 68.88
CA LEU A 20 25.51 -4.89 69.99
C LEU A 20 24.30 -5.69 70.57
N PHE A 21 23.91 -5.51 71.84
CA PHE A 21 22.81 -6.17 72.57
C PHE A 21 22.40 -5.31 73.80
N LYS A 22 21.09 -5.08 74.03
CA LYS A 22 20.31 -5.42 75.27
C LYS A 22 18.97 -4.63 75.37
N PRO A 23 17.98 -5.09 76.17
CA PRO A 23 16.60 -4.59 76.15
C PRO A 23 16.14 -3.86 77.44
N PHE A 24 15.03 -3.11 77.34
CA PHE A 24 13.96 -2.95 78.35
C PHE A 24 12.71 -2.32 77.68
N PRO A 25 11.53 -2.20 78.33
CA PRO A 25 10.24 -2.13 77.64
C PRO A 25 9.53 -0.78 77.78
N HIS A 26 8.51 -0.54 76.95
CA HIS A 26 7.16 -0.18 77.38
C HIS A 26 6.16 -0.25 76.21
N SER A 27 4.87 -0.26 76.54
CA SER A 27 3.77 -0.39 75.58
C SER A 27 3.46 0.94 74.88
N LEU A 28 3.40 0.92 73.55
CA LEU A 28 2.69 1.92 72.74
C LEU A 28 1.72 1.20 71.79
N SER A 29 0.47 1.67 71.75
CA SER A 29 -0.60 1.07 70.97
C SER A 29 -0.53 1.53 69.50
N LEU A 30 -0.18 0.62 68.60
CA LEU A 30 -0.27 0.85 67.16
C LEU A 30 -1.74 0.78 66.71
N GLN A 31 -2.32 1.96 66.43
CA GLN A 31 -3.58 2.04 65.71
C GLN A 31 -3.37 1.57 64.25
N PHE A 32 -4.12 0.55 63.83
CA PHE A 32 -4.14 0.13 62.42
C PHE A 32 -4.92 1.13 61.57
N THR A 33 -4.23 2.15 61.05
CA THR A 33 -4.73 2.96 59.95
C THR A 33 -4.80 2.09 58.69
N ARG A 34 -6.02 1.79 58.21
CA ARG A 34 -6.22 1.13 56.91
C ARG A 34 -5.84 2.09 55.79
N THR A 35 -4.59 2.03 55.32
CA THR A 35 -4.20 2.67 54.06
C THR A 35 -4.88 1.95 52.90
N THR A 36 -6.03 2.46 52.46
CA THR A 36 -6.66 2.02 51.21
C THR A 36 -5.74 2.38 50.05
N CYS A 37 -5.05 1.37 49.50
CA CYS A 37 -4.29 1.54 48.27
C CYS A 37 -5.27 1.72 47.10
N THR A 38 -5.64 2.96 46.81
CA THR A 38 -6.29 3.33 45.56
C THR A 38 -5.28 3.14 44.43
N LEU A 39 -5.41 2.02 43.72
CA LEU A 39 -4.78 1.83 42.42
C LEU A 39 -5.31 2.93 41.49
N GLN A 40 -4.58 4.04 41.39
CA GLN A 40 -4.75 4.99 40.31
C GLN A 40 -4.43 4.23 39.02
N GLN A 41 -5.48 3.90 38.27
CA GLN A 41 -5.33 3.52 36.88
C GLN A 41 -4.60 4.67 36.19
N GLN A 42 -3.35 4.45 35.79
CA GLN A 42 -2.63 5.37 34.93
C GLN A 42 -3.44 5.46 33.63
N GLN A 43 -4.15 6.57 33.46
CA GLN A 43 -4.88 6.84 32.23
C GLN A 43 -3.85 6.92 31.12
N GLN A 44 -3.78 5.88 30.27
CA GLN A 44 -3.02 5.97 29.03
C GLN A 44 -3.52 7.21 28.27
N PRO A 45 -2.62 8.00 27.66
CA PRO A 45 -3.05 9.13 26.85
C PRO A 45 -4.07 8.64 25.80
N PRO A 46 -5.17 9.38 25.58
CA PRO A 46 -6.25 8.90 24.72
C PRO A 46 -5.71 8.59 23.33
N ARG A 47 -6.02 7.39 22.83
CA ARG A 47 -5.55 6.93 21.52
C ARG A 47 -6.01 7.90 20.42
N PRO A 48 -5.16 8.23 19.44
CA PRO A 48 -5.58 9.03 18.30
C PRO A 48 -6.81 8.39 17.67
N ASN A 49 -7.87 9.16 17.45
CA ASN A 49 -9.10 8.60 16.90
C ASN A 49 -8.89 8.31 15.41
N ILE A 50 -8.54 7.06 15.10
CA ILE A 50 -8.31 6.56 13.74
C ILE A 50 -9.45 6.93 12.79
N ILE A 51 -10.71 6.90 13.25
CA ILE A 51 -11.86 7.23 12.40
C ILE A 51 -11.86 8.72 12.04
N GLN A 52 -11.57 9.63 12.98
CA GLN A 52 -11.39 11.06 12.68
C GLN A 52 -10.23 11.32 11.70
N ILE A 53 -9.11 10.59 11.83
CA ILE A 53 -7.96 10.72 10.92
C ILE A 53 -8.32 10.26 9.49
N LEU A 54 -9.07 9.17 9.37
CA LEU A 54 -9.56 8.69 8.07
C LEU A 54 -10.63 9.64 7.49
N GLU A 55 -11.56 10.15 8.30
CA GLU A 55 -12.55 11.17 7.90
C GLU A 55 -11.87 12.43 7.35
N GLN A 56 -10.91 13.00 8.09
CA GLN A 56 -10.18 14.22 7.71
C GLN A 56 -9.41 14.06 6.38
N ARG A 57 -9.01 12.84 6.04
CA ARG A 57 -8.30 12.51 4.79
C ARG A 57 -9.23 12.21 3.62
N GLY A 58 -10.51 11.92 3.86
CA GLY A 58 -11.42 11.37 2.85
C GLY A 58 -11.18 9.87 2.59
N LEU A 59 -10.83 9.11 3.63
CA LEU A 59 -10.63 7.65 3.63
C LEU A 59 -11.82 6.87 4.22
N VAL A 60 -12.95 7.53 4.48
CA VAL A 60 -14.21 6.90 4.92
C VAL A 60 -15.31 7.21 3.93
N GLU A 61 -15.89 6.16 3.33
CA GLU A 61 -17.10 6.21 2.50
C GLU A 61 -18.34 5.86 3.33
N SER A 62 -18.27 4.80 4.14
CA SER A 62 -19.37 4.33 4.99
C SER A 62 -18.85 3.53 6.20
N THR A 63 -19.62 3.50 7.28
CA THR A 63 -19.39 2.60 8.42
C THR A 63 -20.68 1.93 8.86
N THR A 64 -20.60 0.75 9.49
CA THR A 64 -21.80 0.02 9.94
C THR A 64 -22.35 0.49 11.29
N SER A 65 -21.64 1.36 12.01
CA SER A 65 -22.09 1.95 13.27
C SER A 65 -21.16 3.09 13.70
N ASP A 66 -21.73 4.24 14.07
CA ASP A 66 -20.98 5.37 14.63
C ASP A 66 -20.21 5.01 15.92
N THR A 67 -20.64 3.96 16.63
CA THR A 67 -19.97 3.47 17.85
C THR A 67 -18.55 2.94 17.60
N LEU A 68 -18.18 2.63 16.35
CA LEU A 68 -16.81 2.33 15.94
C LEU A 68 -15.86 3.48 16.31
N LYS A 69 -16.31 4.73 16.16
CA LYS A 69 -15.56 5.94 16.49
C LYS A 69 -15.16 5.96 17.96
N THR A 70 -16.12 5.75 18.86
CA THR A 70 -15.89 5.66 20.31
C THR A 70 -15.05 4.45 20.70
N SER A 71 -15.35 3.27 20.13
CA SER A 71 -14.65 2.02 20.42
C SER A 71 -13.17 2.05 20.03
N SER A 72 -12.83 2.83 18.99
CA SER A 72 -11.45 3.03 18.56
C SER A 72 -10.60 3.89 19.51
N SER A 73 -11.18 4.88 20.18
CA SER A 73 -10.45 5.65 21.20
C SER A 73 -10.36 4.92 22.55
N SER A 74 -11.33 4.05 22.87
CA SER A 74 -11.37 3.35 24.17
C SER A 74 -10.50 2.08 24.25
N SER A 75 -10.18 1.44 23.11
CA SER A 75 -9.56 0.12 23.11
C SER A 75 -8.63 -0.12 21.90
N SER A 76 -7.70 -1.07 22.03
CA SER A 76 -7.01 -1.62 20.86
C SER A 76 -7.99 -2.53 20.10
N LEU A 77 -8.16 -2.25 18.82
CA LEU A 77 -9.01 -3.06 17.93
C LEU A 77 -8.11 -4.01 17.12
N LYS A 78 -8.67 -5.13 16.67
CA LYS A 78 -8.08 -5.93 15.58
C LYS A 78 -8.90 -5.66 14.31
N VAL A 79 -8.24 -5.15 13.27
CA VAL A 79 -8.83 -4.85 11.96
C VAL A 79 -8.31 -5.82 10.90
N TYR A 80 -9.11 -6.16 9.89
CA TYR A 80 -8.65 -6.91 8.73
C TYR A 80 -9.10 -6.36 7.37
N CYS A 81 -8.26 -6.56 6.35
CA CYS A 81 -8.58 -6.35 4.94
C CYS A 81 -8.40 -7.68 4.20
N GLY A 82 -9.29 -7.97 3.24
CA GLY A 82 -9.18 -9.11 2.34
C GLY A 82 -8.38 -8.80 1.07
N PHE A 83 -7.62 -9.78 0.57
CA PHE A 83 -6.83 -9.70 -0.65
C PHE A 83 -6.95 -11.02 -1.43
N ASP A 84 -7.78 -11.05 -2.48
CA ASP A 84 -7.91 -12.21 -3.38
C ASP A 84 -6.64 -12.41 -4.24
N PRO A 85 -6.03 -13.60 -4.28
CA PRO A 85 -4.86 -13.90 -5.12
C PRO A 85 -5.13 -14.07 -6.62
N THR A 86 -5.56 -12.98 -7.28
CA THR A 86 -5.81 -12.94 -8.73
C THR A 86 -4.56 -12.78 -9.60
N ALA A 87 -3.41 -12.41 -9.03
CA ALA A 87 -2.13 -12.21 -9.73
C ALA A 87 -0.95 -12.35 -8.76
N GLU A 88 0.28 -12.48 -9.29
CA GLU A 88 1.52 -12.62 -8.50
C GLU A 88 1.86 -11.39 -7.65
N SER A 89 1.27 -10.23 -7.95
CA SER A 89 1.48 -8.97 -7.23
C SER A 89 0.14 -8.31 -6.98
N LEU A 90 0.06 -7.55 -5.89
CA LEU A 90 -0.96 -6.51 -5.76
C LEU A 90 -0.65 -5.35 -6.72
N HIS A 91 -1.69 -4.58 -7.05
CA HIS A 91 -1.59 -3.35 -7.83
C HIS A 91 -2.16 -2.15 -7.05
N LEU A 92 -2.00 -0.93 -7.56
CA LEU A 92 -2.38 0.32 -6.90
C LEU A 92 -3.85 0.35 -6.41
N GLY A 93 -4.77 -0.36 -7.09
CA GLY A 93 -6.15 -0.51 -6.63
C GLY A 93 -6.31 -1.20 -5.25
N ASN A 94 -5.31 -1.97 -4.80
CA ASN A 94 -5.28 -2.59 -3.46
C ASN A 94 -4.58 -1.70 -2.42
N LEU A 95 -3.81 -0.70 -2.84
CA LEU A 95 -2.91 0.05 -1.96
C LEU A 95 -3.67 0.79 -0.85
N LEU A 96 -4.88 1.30 -1.12
CA LEU A 96 -5.73 1.91 -0.11
C LEU A 96 -6.04 0.97 1.07
N GLY A 97 -6.24 -0.33 0.82
CA GLY A 97 -6.43 -1.31 1.89
C GLY A 97 -5.19 -1.42 2.78
N ILE A 98 -4.00 -1.41 2.18
CA ILE A 98 -2.72 -1.44 2.89
C ILE A 98 -2.49 -0.12 3.67
N ILE A 99 -2.81 1.03 3.07
CA ILE A 99 -2.70 2.35 3.71
C ILE A 99 -3.61 2.46 4.93
N VAL A 100 -4.88 2.01 4.82
CA VAL A 100 -5.82 2.04 5.93
C VAL A 100 -5.39 1.05 7.03
N LEU A 101 -4.91 -0.16 6.70
CA LEU A 101 -4.28 -1.05 7.69
C LEU A 101 -3.07 -0.39 8.38
N SER A 102 -2.22 0.34 7.64
CA SER A 102 -1.11 1.10 8.21
C SER A 102 -1.57 2.23 9.14
N TRP A 103 -2.65 2.94 8.81
CA TRP A 103 -3.22 3.96 9.71
C TRP A 103 -3.73 3.34 11.01
N PHE A 104 -4.42 2.20 10.96
CA PHE A 104 -4.80 1.44 12.15
C PHE A 104 -3.57 1.01 12.97
N ARG A 105 -2.50 0.48 12.34
CA ARG A 105 -1.23 0.16 13.03
C ARG A 105 -0.59 1.37 13.70
N ARG A 106 -0.56 2.52 13.02
CA ARG A 106 -0.01 3.81 13.50
C ARG A 106 -0.80 4.39 14.68
N CYS A 107 -2.09 4.08 14.81
CA CYS A 107 -2.91 4.48 15.96
C CYS A 107 -2.97 3.40 17.08
N GLY A 108 -2.14 2.36 17.01
CA GLY A 108 -2.06 1.32 18.05
C GLY A 108 -3.14 0.24 18.00
N HIS A 109 -3.73 -0.01 16.82
CA HIS A 109 -4.63 -1.13 16.54
C HIS A 109 -3.87 -2.24 15.78
N ARG A 110 -4.21 -3.50 16.02
CA ARG A 110 -3.57 -4.64 15.35
C ARG A 110 -4.21 -4.89 13.99
N ALA A 111 -3.37 -5.05 12.96
CA ALA A 111 -3.81 -5.30 11.58
C ALA A 111 -3.57 -6.75 11.14
N VAL A 112 -4.58 -7.32 10.48
CA VAL A 112 -4.56 -8.63 9.84
C VAL A 112 -4.74 -8.46 8.33
N ALA A 113 -3.93 -9.12 7.53
CA ALA A 113 -4.18 -9.27 6.10
C ALA A 113 -4.72 -10.68 5.84
N LEU A 114 -5.92 -10.78 5.26
CA LEU A 114 -6.52 -12.06 4.88
C LEU A 114 -6.28 -12.32 3.39
N ILE A 115 -5.55 -13.38 3.07
CA ILE A 115 -5.40 -13.86 1.70
C ILE A 115 -6.59 -14.75 1.34
N GLY A 116 -7.17 -14.48 0.18
CA GLY A 116 -8.38 -15.14 -0.32
C GLY A 116 -8.17 -16.49 -1.00
N GLY A 117 -7.35 -17.40 -0.47
CA GLY A 117 -7.00 -18.67 -1.12
C GLY A 117 -8.18 -19.64 -1.36
N ALA A 118 -9.34 -19.39 -0.74
CA ALA A 118 -10.61 -20.02 -1.07
C ALA A 118 -11.54 -19.07 -1.86
N THR A 119 -11.66 -17.81 -1.45
CA THR A 119 -12.56 -16.82 -2.10
C THR A 119 -12.18 -16.56 -3.56
N ALA A 120 -10.90 -16.52 -3.91
CA ALA A 120 -10.44 -16.35 -5.28
C ALA A 120 -10.72 -17.57 -6.20
N ARG A 121 -11.03 -18.75 -5.64
CA ARG A 121 -11.53 -19.92 -6.40
C ARG A 121 -13.02 -19.81 -6.76
N VAL A 122 -13.72 -18.84 -6.18
CA VAL A 122 -15.15 -18.57 -6.37
C VAL A 122 -15.33 -17.25 -7.14
N GLY A 123 -14.51 -16.25 -6.84
CA GLY A 123 -14.45 -14.97 -7.53
C GLY A 123 -15.49 -13.96 -7.03
N ASP A 124 -15.05 -12.81 -6.52
CA ASP A 124 -15.97 -11.74 -6.13
C ASP A 124 -16.59 -11.05 -7.37
N PRO A 125 -17.94 -11.05 -7.52
CA PRO A 125 -18.64 -10.31 -8.58
C PRO A 125 -18.72 -8.80 -8.31
N SER A 126 -18.36 -8.33 -7.11
CA SER A 126 -18.55 -6.92 -6.72
C SER A 126 -17.76 -5.97 -7.61
N GLY A 127 -18.47 -5.02 -8.23
CA GLY A 127 -17.88 -4.06 -9.17
C GLY A 127 -17.37 -4.67 -10.49
N LYS A 128 -17.85 -5.86 -10.87
CA LYS A 128 -17.52 -6.55 -12.13
C LYS A 128 -18.76 -6.66 -13.04
N SER A 129 -18.50 -6.77 -14.35
CA SER A 129 -19.50 -6.96 -15.41
C SER A 129 -19.39 -8.31 -16.12
N LEU A 130 -18.38 -9.11 -15.78
CA LEU A 130 -18.04 -10.41 -16.37
C LEU A 130 -17.60 -11.34 -15.24
N GLU A 131 -17.86 -12.63 -15.40
CA GLU A 131 -17.33 -13.68 -14.52
C GLU A 131 -15.79 -13.74 -14.61
N ARG A 132 -15.12 -14.25 -13.57
CA ARG A 132 -13.66 -14.41 -13.59
C ARG A 132 -13.27 -15.75 -14.23
N PRO A 133 -12.17 -15.84 -14.99
CA PRO A 133 -11.60 -17.14 -15.34
C PRO A 133 -11.15 -17.86 -14.06
N GLU A 134 -11.35 -19.18 -14.02
CA GLU A 134 -10.82 -20.03 -12.95
C GLU A 134 -9.28 -20.06 -13.01
N LEU A 135 -8.65 -20.08 -11.84
CA LEU A 135 -7.20 -20.21 -11.70
C LEU A 135 -6.85 -21.61 -11.20
N ASP A 136 -5.84 -22.24 -11.81
CA ASP A 136 -5.29 -23.50 -11.36
C ASP A 136 -4.62 -23.37 -9.98
N ALA A 137 -4.38 -24.51 -9.32
CA ALA A 137 -3.86 -24.55 -7.96
C ALA A 137 -2.44 -23.95 -7.83
N ASP A 138 -1.57 -24.18 -8.81
CA ASP A 138 -0.17 -23.77 -8.78
C ASP A 138 -0.05 -22.26 -8.99
N THR A 139 -0.81 -21.71 -9.94
CA THR A 139 -0.98 -20.26 -10.14
C THR A 139 -1.56 -19.60 -8.89
N LEU A 140 -2.57 -20.20 -8.25
CA LEU A 140 -3.19 -19.64 -7.05
C LEU A 140 -2.22 -19.65 -5.84
N GLU A 141 -1.40 -20.68 -5.68
CA GLU A 141 -0.36 -20.74 -4.65
C GLU A 141 0.75 -19.70 -4.92
N LYS A 142 1.23 -19.60 -6.16
CA LYS A 142 2.20 -18.59 -6.61
C LYS A 142 1.70 -17.17 -6.34
N ASN A 143 0.44 -16.88 -6.66
CA ASN A 143 -0.22 -15.60 -6.36
C ASN A 143 -0.34 -15.35 -4.86
N THR A 144 -0.75 -16.37 -4.09
CA THR A 144 -0.84 -16.33 -2.61
C THR A 144 0.51 -15.96 -1.97
N LEU A 145 1.60 -16.57 -2.44
CA LEU A 145 2.95 -16.32 -1.96
C LEU A 145 3.44 -14.90 -2.32
N GLY A 146 3.32 -14.49 -3.59
CA GLY A 146 3.76 -13.17 -4.05
C GLY A 146 3.02 -12.00 -3.39
N ILE A 147 1.71 -12.13 -3.16
CA ILE A 147 0.92 -11.15 -2.41
C ILE A 147 1.31 -11.15 -0.94
N SER A 148 1.46 -12.32 -0.30
CA SER A 148 1.90 -12.41 1.09
C SER A 148 3.24 -11.71 1.30
N GLN A 149 4.23 -11.97 0.44
CA GLN A 149 5.54 -11.30 0.45
C GLN A 149 5.41 -9.78 0.26
N THR A 150 4.57 -9.33 -0.69
CA THR A 150 4.31 -7.90 -0.93
C THR A 150 3.74 -7.22 0.32
N ILE A 151 2.73 -7.83 0.96
CA ILE A 151 2.09 -7.30 2.16
C ILE A 151 3.06 -7.31 3.36
N THR A 152 3.80 -8.41 3.58
CA THR A 152 4.82 -8.50 4.63
C THR A 152 5.87 -7.41 4.47
N THR A 153 6.35 -7.19 3.25
CA THR A 153 7.37 -6.18 2.95
C THR A 153 6.88 -4.76 3.23
N ILE A 154 5.65 -4.41 2.81
CA ILE A 154 5.12 -3.05 3.00
C ILE A 154 4.73 -2.78 4.46
N LEU A 155 4.01 -3.70 5.11
CA LEU A 155 3.51 -3.51 6.48
C LEU A 155 4.53 -3.87 7.58
N GLY A 156 5.60 -4.59 7.23
CA GLY A 156 6.72 -4.93 8.13
C GLY A 156 7.81 -3.87 8.20
N ARG A 157 7.84 -2.87 7.30
CA ARG A 157 8.77 -1.73 7.41
C ARG A 157 8.49 -0.92 8.69
N PRO A 158 9.53 -0.38 9.36
CA PRO A 158 9.37 0.53 10.50
C PRO A 158 8.45 1.70 10.16
N GLN A 159 7.44 1.94 11.01
CA GLN A 159 6.46 3.00 10.80
C GLN A 159 6.82 4.20 11.67
N ASN A 160 7.58 5.16 11.12
CA ASN A 160 7.84 6.45 11.77
C ASN A 160 6.50 7.12 12.09
N SER A 161 6.25 7.36 13.38
CA SER A 161 4.93 7.64 13.94
C SER A 161 4.97 8.87 14.85
N ASN A 162 4.20 9.90 14.51
CA ASN A 162 3.97 11.08 15.35
C ASN A 162 3.10 10.78 16.58
N PHE A 163 2.62 9.54 16.73
CA PHE A 163 1.63 9.12 17.73
C PHE A 163 2.20 8.20 18.82
N GLY A 164 3.54 8.15 18.93
CA GLY A 164 4.28 7.24 19.81
C GLY A 164 4.71 5.95 19.12
N ASP A 165 5.31 5.04 19.88
CA ASP A 165 5.85 3.77 19.38
C ASP A 165 4.79 2.97 18.61
N ALA A 166 4.96 2.86 17.29
CA ALA A 166 4.14 2.02 16.46
C ALA A 166 4.30 0.55 16.87
N LEU A 167 3.23 -0.24 16.77
CA LEU A 167 3.25 -1.66 17.17
C LEU A 167 4.40 -2.42 16.49
N SER A 168 5.36 -2.87 17.30
CA SER A 168 6.48 -3.72 16.91
C SER A 168 6.05 -5.15 16.58
N ASP A 169 4.84 -5.55 17.01
CA ASP A 169 4.17 -6.76 16.54
C ASP A 169 4.15 -6.80 15.00
N PRO A 170 4.63 -7.88 14.34
CA PRO A 170 4.57 -7.99 12.88
C PRO A 170 3.12 -7.95 12.37
N VAL A 171 2.94 -7.74 11.06
CA VAL A 171 1.61 -7.94 10.45
C VAL A 171 1.23 -9.43 10.52
N VAL A 172 0.01 -9.71 10.96
CA VAL A 172 -0.53 -11.07 10.90
C VAL A 172 -1.08 -11.28 9.49
N ILE A 173 -0.59 -12.31 8.79
CA ILE A 173 -1.15 -12.74 7.50
C ILE A 173 -1.79 -14.12 7.71
N LEU A 174 -3.04 -14.26 7.27
CA LEU A 174 -3.83 -15.49 7.36
C LEU A 174 -4.38 -15.84 5.96
N ASN A 175 -4.73 -17.10 5.73
CA ASN A 175 -5.34 -17.54 4.47
C ASN A 175 -6.70 -18.19 4.76
N ASN A 176 -7.78 -17.70 4.14
CA ASN A 176 -9.11 -18.29 4.39
C ASN A 176 -9.21 -19.76 3.94
N TYR A 177 -8.34 -20.20 3.01
CA TYR A 177 -8.21 -21.60 2.63
C TYR A 177 -7.97 -22.53 3.83
N ASP A 178 -7.35 -22.06 4.92
CA ASP A 178 -7.05 -22.91 6.08
C ASP A 178 -8.30 -23.39 6.83
N TRP A 179 -9.39 -22.62 6.85
CA TRP A 179 -10.67 -23.09 7.37
C TRP A 179 -11.60 -23.64 6.29
N TRP A 180 -11.54 -23.14 5.06
CA TRP A 180 -12.40 -23.64 3.96
C TRP A 180 -12.02 -25.03 3.44
N LYS A 181 -10.73 -25.41 3.44
CA LYS A 181 -10.24 -26.68 2.86
C LYS A 181 -10.84 -27.95 3.45
N GLY A 182 -11.39 -27.88 4.68
CA GLY A 182 -12.10 -28.98 5.34
C GLY A 182 -13.60 -28.75 5.55
N PHE A 183 -14.17 -27.70 4.95
CA PHE A 183 -15.52 -27.23 5.27
C PHE A 183 -16.56 -27.80 4.30
N SER A 184 -17.37 -28.76 4.75
CA SER A 184 -18.32 -29.44 3.87
C SER A 184 -19.48 -28.53 3.44
N LEU A 185 -20.10 -28.83 2.28
CA LEU A 185 -21.30 -28.14 1.83
C LEU A 185 -22.46 -28.25 2.84
N LEU A 186 -22.56 -29.38 3.56
CA LEU A 186 -23.57 -29.56 4.61
C LEU A 186 -23.29 -28.68 5.83
N ASP A 187 -22.01 -28.50 6.21
CA ASP A 187 -21.61 -27.55 7.24
C ASP A 187 -21.86 -26.10 6.81
N PHE A 188 -21.61 -25.76 5.55
CA PHE A 188 -21.94 -24.44 5.00
C PHE A 188 -23.44 -24.14 5.08
N LEU A 189 -24.30 -25.05 4.61
CA LEU A 189 -25.75 -24.86 4.69
C LEU A 189 -26.24 -24.78 6.16
N LYS A 190 -25.68 -25.60 7.06
CA LYS A 190 -26.05 -25.68 8.48
C LYS A 190 -25.52 -24.53 9.34
N ARG A 191 -24.33 -24.01 9.06
CA ARG A 191 -23.65 -22.95 9.84
C ARG A 191 -23.88 -21.57 9.27
N VAL A 192 -23.94 -21.42 7.94
CA VAL A 192 -24.03 -20.13 7.23
C VAL A 192 -25.37 -20.01 6.50
N GLY A 193 -25.69 -20.95 5.62
CA GLY A 193 -26.82 -20.89 4.69
C GLY A 193 -28.17 -20.65 5.37
N LYS A 194 -28.45 -21.28 6.52
CA LYS A 194 -29.70 -21.07 7.27
C LYS A 194 -29.93 -19.63 7.78
N TYR A 195 -28.89 -18.79 7.84
CA TYR A 195 -28.99 -17.37 8.20
C TYR A 195 -29.03 -16.43 6.99
N ALA A 196 -28.77 -16.97 5.79
CA ALA A 196 -28.78 -16.25 4.52
C ALA A 196 -30.22 -16.15 4.00
N ARG A 197 -30.77 -14.91 3.96
CA ARG A 197 -32.08 -14.64 3.38
C ARG A 197 -31.90 -14.22 1.92
N VAL A 198 -32.34 -15.08 0.99
CA VAL A 198 -32.16 -14.89 -0.46
C VAL A 198 -32.61 -13.50 -0.94
N GLY A 199 -33.78 -13.03 -0.51
CA GLY A 199 -34.25 -11.67 -0.86
C GLY A 199 -33.31 -10.55 -0.39
N SER A 200 -32.72 -10.67 0.81
CA SER A 200 -31.73 -9.72 1.33
C SER A 200 -30.38 -9.81 0.60
N MET A 201 -30.02 -10.98 0.07
CA MET A 201 -28.83 -11.16 -0.78
C MET A 201 -29.03 -10.54 -2.17
N MET A 202 -30.21 -10.74 -2.78
CA MET A 202 -30.56 -10.18 -4.09
C MET A 202 -30.75 -8.66 -4.06
N ALA A 203 -31.21 -8.10 -2.93
CA ALA A 203 -31.40 -6.67 -2.75
C ALA A 203 -30.10 -5.85 -2.65
N LYS A 204 -28.92 -6.49 -2.63
CA LYS A 204 -27.63 -5.80 -2.63
C LYS A 204 -27.32 -5.27 -4.01
N GLU A 205 -26.95 -4.00 -4.08
CA GLU A 205 -26.74 -3.27 -5.35
C GLU A 205 -25.71 -3.93 -6.29
N SER A 206 -24.63 -4.52 -5.74
CA SER A 206 -23.66 -5.29 -6.53
C SER A 206 -24.23 -6.58 -7.12
N VAL A 207 -25.06 -7.29 -6.35
CA VAL A 207 -25.71 -8.54 -6.76
C VAL A 207 -26.79 -8.25 -7.80
N LYS A 208 -27.63 -7.24 -7.54
CA LYS A 208 -28.69 -6.78 -8.44
C LYS A 208 -28.12 -6.40 -9.82
N LYS A 209 -27.13 -5.51 -9.88
CA LYS A 209 -26.52 -5.06 -11.16
C LYS A 209 -25.89 -6.19 -11.97
N ARG A 210 -25.34 -7.22 -11.31
CA ARG A 210 -24.78 -8.40 -11.98
C ARG A 210 -25.88 -9.35 -12.47
N LEU A 211 -26.92 -9.59 -11.67
CA LEU A 211 -28.13 -10.32 -12.10
C LEU A 211 -28.86 -9.64 -13.28
N GLU A 212 -28.84 -8.32 -13.35
CA GLU A 212 -29.40 -7.51 -14.45
C GLU A 212 -28.48 -7.44 -15.69
N SER A 213 -27.29 -8.07 -15.67
CA SER A 213 -26.39 -8.15 -16.83
C SER A 213 -26.78 -9.28 -17.80
N GLU A 214 -26.38 -9.18 -19.07
CA GLU A 214 -26.72 -10.18 -20.12
C GLU A 214 -26.26 -11.61 -19.80
N GLN A 215 -25.23 -11.75 -18.97
CA GLN A 215 -24.70 -13.05 -18.51
C GLN A 215 -25.33 -13.53 -17.18
N GLY A 216 -26.14 -12.69 -16.52
CA GLY A 216 -26.68 -12.95 -15.19
C GLY A 216 -25.58 -13.08 -14.12
N MET A 217 -25.79 -13.98 -13.16
CA MET A 217 -24.86 -14.32 -12.08
C MET A 217 -24.88 -15.83 -11.84
N SER A 218 -23.73 -16.47 -11.65
CA SER A 218 -23.66 -17.88 -11.28
C SER A 218 -24.00 -18.11 -9.80
N TYR A 219 -24.41 -19.33 -9.41
CA TYR A 219 -24.61 -19.65 -7.99
C TYR A 219 -23.29 -19.53 -7.19
N THR A 220 -22.17 -19.81 -7.84
CA THR A 220 -20.81 -19.59 -7.34
C THR A 220 -20.60 -18.12 -6.95
N GLU A 221 -20.76 -17.19 -7.89
CA GLU A 221 -20.71 -15.74 -7.62
C GLU A 221 -21.71 -15.30 -6.52
N PHE A 222 -22.95 -15.82 -6.55
CA PHE A 222 -24.00 -15.44 -5.60
C PHE A 222 -23.68 -15.84 -4.15
N THR A 223 -23.02 -16.99 -3.95
CA THR A 223 -22.61 -17.47 -2.62
C THR A 223 -21.37 -16.78 -2.06
N TYR A 224 -20.57 -16.10 -2.90
CA TYR A 224 -19.33 -15.42 -2.50
C TYR A 224 -19.49 -14.54 -1.24
N GLN A 225 -20.55 -13.73 -1.18
CA GLN A 225 -20.86 -12.85 -0.04
C GLN A 225 -21.03 -13.59 1.30
N LEU A 226 -21.39 -14.88 1.27
CA LEU A 226 -21.54 -15.73 2.45
C LEU A 226 -20.20 -16.34 2.89
N LEU A 227 -19.27 -16.52 1.95
CA LEU A 227 -17.90 -16.96 2.24
C LEU A 227 -17.14 -15.84 2.97
N GLN A 228 -17.07 -14.65 2.37
CA GLN A 228 -16.45 -13.47 3.01
C GLN A 228 -17.19 -13.06 4.31
N GLY A 229 -18.50 -13.30 4.41
CA GLY A 229 -19.25 -13.11 5.65
C GLY A 229 -18.85 -14.12 6.74
N TYR A 230 -18.61 -15.38 6.39
CA TYR A 230 -18.12 -16.39 7.33
C TYR A 230 -16.64 -16.20 7.68
N ASP A 231 -15.82 -15.65 6.79
CA ASP A 231 -14.43 -15.25 7.11
C ASP A 231 -14.40 -14.22 8.24
N PHE A 232 -15.29 -13.21 8.21
CA PHE A 232 -15.41 -12.28 9.34
C PHE A 232 -15.85 -13.01 10.61
N LEU A 233 -16.84 -13.91 10.56
CA LEU A 233 -17.24 -14.70 11.72
C LEU A 233 -16.06 -15.53 12.29
N HIS A 234 -15.29 -16.18 11.43
CA HIS A 234 -14.13 -16.97 11.83
C HIS A 234 -13.07 -16.10 12.52
N LEU A 235 -12.73 -14.96 11.93
CA LEU A 235 -11.76 -14.01 12.49
C LEU A 235 -12.27 -13.33 13.76
N PHE A 236 -13.57 -13.08 13.88
CA PHE A 236 -14.19 -12.53 15.10
C PHE A 236 -14.11 -13.54 16.26
N GLN A 237 -14.45 -14.81 16.00
CA GLN A 237 -14.46 -15.85 17.04
C GLN A 237 -13.06 -16.31 17.48
N ASN A 238 -12.17 -16.59 16.52
CA ASN A 238 -10.90 -17.25 16.82
C ASN A 238 -9.75 -16.25 16.98
N GLU A 239 -9.76 -15.17 16.21
CA GLU A 239 -8.74 -14.13 16.25
C GLU A 239 -9.16 -12.88 17.05
N GLY A 240 -10.44 -12.71 17.42
CA GLY A 240 -10.91 -11.49 18.08
C GLY A 240 -10.86 -10.24 17.18
N VAL A 241 -10.95 -10.42 15.86
CA VAL A 241 -11.02 -9.33 14.88
C VAL A 241 -12.39 -8.66 14.92
N SER A 242 -12.43 -7.37 15.23
CA SER A 242 -13.67 -6.60 15.44
C SER A 242 -14.00 -5.65 14.29
N VAL A 243 -13.09 -5.39 13.35
CA VAL A 243 -13.30 -4.47 12.22
C VAL A 243 -12.92 -5.11 10.89
N GLN A 244 -13.81 -5.09 9.90
CA GLN A 244 -13.49 -5.35 8.50
C GLN A 244 -13.37 -4.04 7.72
N ILE A 245 -12.35 -3.94 6.85
CA ILE A 245 -12.20 -2.85 5.89
C ILE A 245 -12.15 -3.35 4.44
N GLY A 246 -12.50 -2.48 3.50
CA GLY A 246 -12.43 -2.71 2.05
C GLY A 246 -12.83 -1.47 1.24
N GLY A 247 -12.77 -1.58 -0.09
CA GLY A 247 -13.29 -0.54 -0.99
C GLY A 247 -14.80 -0.38 -0.89
N SER A 248 -15.36 0.72 -1.39
CA SER A 248 -16.83 0.94 -1.33
C SER A 248 -17.64 -0.08 -2.14
N ASP A 249 -17.02 -0.78 -3.10
CA ASP A 249 -17.58 -1.95 -3.76
C ASP A 249 -17.77 -3.16 -2.83
N GLN A 250 -16.98 -3.28 -1.75
CA GLN A 250 -17.08 -4.35 -0.76
C GLN A 250 -18.22 -4.19 0.27
N TRP A 251 -18.94 -3.06 0.27
CA TRP A 251 -19.96 -2.76 1.28
C TRP A 251 -21.00 -3.88 1.44
N GLY A 252 -21.43 -4.51 0.34
CA GLY A 252 -22.38 -5.63 0.36
C GLY A 252 -21.83 -6.91 0.99
N ASN A 253 -20.53 -7.16 0.91
CA ASN A 253 -19.88 -8.32 1.52
C ASN A 253 -19.55 -8.06 3.00
N ILE A 254 -19.07 -6.85 3.33
CA ILE A 254 -18.76 -6.40 4.69
C ILE A 254 -20.01 -6.43 5.58
N THR A 255 -21.14 -5.91 5.08
CA THR A 255 -22.43 -5.97 5.79
C THR A 255 -22.97 -7.41 5.94
N ALA A 256 -22.60 -8.33 5.03
CA ALA A 256 -22.93 -9.75 5.20
C ALA A 256 -22.24 -10.33 6.45
N GLY A 257 -20.96 -10.00 6.68
CA GLY A 257 -20.20 -10.46 7.83
C GLY A 257 -20.73 -9.92 9.17
N THR A 258 -20.96 -8.62 9.28
CA THR A 258 -21.50 -8.03 10.52
C THR A 258 -22.91 -8.53 10.84
N GLU A 259 -23.78 -8.69 9.83
CA GLU A 259 -25.08 -9.34 10.02
C GLU A 259 -24.95 -10.81 10.43
N LEU A 260 -24.03 -11.58 9.84
CA LEU A 260 -23.85 -12.99 10.13
C LEU A 260 -23.36 -13.20 11.57
N ILE A 261 -22.40 -12.38 12.02
CA ILE A 261 -21.92 -12.35 13.41
C ILE A 261 -23.08 -12.08 14.37
N ARG A 262 -23.85 -11.00 14.15
CA ARG A 262 -24.99 -10.64 15.00
C ARG A 262 -26.05 -11.76 15.03
N LYS A 263 -26.36 -12.39 13.88
CA LYS A 263 -27.35 -13.48 13.78
C LYS A 263 -26.89 -14.78 14.44
N ILE A 264 -25.60 -15.11 14.39
CA ILE A 264 -25.07 -16.38 14.92
C ILE A 264 -24.71 -16.28 16.40
N LEU A 265 -24.02 -15.21 16.80
CA LEU A 265 -23.47 -15.06 18.14
C LEU A 265 -24.35 -14.23 19.08
N GLN A 266 -25.31 -13.46 18.53
CA GLN A 266 -26.17 -12.55 19.31
C GLN A 266 -25.37 -11.53 20.13
N VAL A 267 -24.25 -11.05 19.57
CA VAL A 267 -23.39 -10.00 20.13
C VAL A 267 -23.23 -8.82 19.17
N GLU A 268 -22.94 -7.67 19.75
CA GLU A 268 -22.50 -6.46 19.03
C GLU A 268 -20.96 -6.35 19.03
N GLY A 269 -20.42 -5.31 18.37
CA GLY A 269 -18.97 -5.04 18.33
C GLY A 269 -18.25 -5.58 17.09
N ALA A 270 -18.98 -6.11 16.11
CA ALA A 270 -18.47 -6.40 14.78
C ALA A 270 -18.78 -5.23 13.83
N TYR A 271 -17.73 -4.58 13.33
CA TYR A 271 -17.82 -3.35 12.55
C TYR A 271 -17.32 -3.51 11.12
N GLY A 272 -17.96 -2.79 10.20
CA GLY A 272 -17.48 -2.59 8.83
C GLY A 272 -17.16 -1.11 8.59
N LEU A 273 -16.10 -0.84 7.84
CA LEU A 273 -15.77 0.48 7.30
C LEU A 273 -15.32 0.33 5.84
N THR A 274 -15.82 1.16 4.95
CA THR A 274 -15.34 1.24 3.56
C THR A 274 -14.57 2.52 3.30
N PHE A 275 -13.54 2.42 2.47
CA PHE A 275 -12.84 3.57 1.89
C PHE A 275 -13.31 3.78 0.44
N PRO A 276 -13.30 5.03 -0.09
CA PRO A 276 -13.72 5.31 -1.45
C PRO A 276 -12.85 4.61 -2.50
N LEU A 277 -13.40 4.40 -3.69
CA LEU A 277 -12.60 3.92 -4.84
C LEU A 277 -11.55 4.97 -5.24
N LEU A 278 -10.36 4.48 -5.59
CA LEU A 278 -9.25 5.33 -6.04
C LEU A 278 -9.49 5.79 -7.50
N LEU A 279 -10.28 6.85 -7.66
CA LEU A 279 -10.57 7.48 -8.95
C LEU A 279 -9.69 8.71 -9.20
N LYS A 280 -9.50 9.11 -10.46
CA LYS A 280 -8.99 10.43 -10.88
C LYS A 280 -10.12 11.49 -10.93
N SER A 281 -9.78 12.75 -11.17
CA SER A 281 -10.76 13.84 -11.35
C SER A 281 -11.67 13.66 -12.58
N ASP A 282 -11.26 12.85 -13.56
CA ASP A 282 -12.06 12.46 -14.73
C ASP A 282 -13.05 11.29 -14.46
N GLY A 283 -13.06 10.76 -13.24
CA GLY A 283 -13.90 9.61 -12.84
C GLY A 283 -13.34 8.23 -13.22
N THR A 284 -12.23 8.14 -13.96
CA THR A 284 -11.59 6.86 -14.29
C THR A 284 -10.87 6.26 -13.07
N LYS A 285 -10.74 4.92 -13.02
CA LYS A 285 -9.99 4.24 -11.96
C LYS A 285 -8.49 4.52 -12.10
N PHE A 286 -7.90 5.17 -11.09
CA PHE A 286 -6.47 5.39 -10.97
C PHE A 286 -5.77 4.05 -10.61
N GLY A 287 -4.54 3.86 -11.06
CA GLY A 287 -3.86 2.55 -11.05
C GLY A 287 -4.01 1.72 -12.32
N LYS A 288 -4.72 2.23 -13.33
CA LYS A 288 -4.49 1.86 -14.74
C LYS A 288 -3.63 2.92 -15.43
N SER A 289 -2.64 2.45 -16.19
CA SER A 289 -1.92 3.20 -17.23
C SER A 289 -2.35 2.69 -18.61
N GLU A 290 -1.81 3.29 -19.68
CA GLU A 290 -1.99 2.77 -21.05
C GLU A 290 -1.29 1.40 -21.21
N ASP A 291 -0.13 1.23 -20.54
CA ASP A 291 0.63 -0.03 -20.47
C ASP A 291 0.04 -1.10 -19.51
N GLY A 292 -1.12 -0.83 -18.88
CA GLY A 292 -1.83 -1.80 -18.04
C GLY A 292 -1.95 -1.41 -16.56
N ALA A 293 -1.47 -2.28 -15.66
CA ALA A 293 -1.69 -2.15 -14.21
C ALA A 293 -0.44 -1.63 -13.49
N VAL A 294 -0.64 -0.68 -12.56
CA VAL A 294 0.44 -0.16 -11.71
C VAL A 294 0.68 -1.13 -10.55
N TRP A 295 1.61 -2.08 -10.74
CA TRP A 295 1.96 -3.10 -9.75
C TRP A 295 2.72 -2.52 -8.54
N LEU A 296 2.63 -3.19 -7.39
CA LEU A 296 3.35 -2.84 -6.15
C LEU A 296 4.69 -3.59 -5.99
N SER A 297 4.89 -4.71 -6.70
CA SER A 297 6.12 -5.49 -6.64
C SER A 297 7.12 -5.02 -7.70
N PRO A 298 8.40 -4.75 -7.34
CA PRO A 298 9.43 -4.28 -8.27
C PRO A 298 9.72 -5.27 -9.42
N LYS A 299 9.33 -6.54 -9.27
CA LYS A 299 9.39 -7.58 -10.33
C LYS A 299 8.51 -7.26 -11.55
N PHE A 300 7.42 -6.49 -11.37
CA PHE A 300 6.42 -6.23 -12.41
C PHE A 300 6.29 -4.75 -12.80
N LEU A 301 6.76 -3.85 -11.95
CA LEU A 301 6.89 -2.43 -12.24
C LEU A 301 8.02 -1.87 -11.38
N SER A 302 9.08 -1.34 -11.99
CA SER A 302 10.23 -0.86 -11.24
C SER A 302 9.89 0.31 -10.30
N PRO A 303 10.69 0.55 -9.24
CA PRO A 303 10.57 1.75 -8.42
C PRO A 303 10.61 3.05 -9.24
N TYR A 304 11.38 3.09 -10.35
CA TYR A 304 11.41 4.24 -11.25
C TYR A 304 10.08 4.46 -11.99
N LYS A 305 9.53 3.44 -12.67
CA LYS A 305 8.20 3.56 -13.32
C LYS A 305 7.11 3.90 -12.29
N PHE A 306 7.14 3.26 -11.12
CA PHE A 306 6.20 3.52 -10.03
C PHE A 306 6.27 4.99 -9.57
N TYR A 307 7.46 5.51 -9.28
CA TYR A 307 7.69 6.91 -8.92
C TYR A 307 7.21 7.87 -10.03
N GLN A 308 7.55 7.60 -11.30
CA GLN A 308 7.14 8.45 -12.42
C GLN A 308 5.62 8.48 -12.64
N TYR A 309 4.90 7.41 -12.32
CA TYR A 309 3.43 7.40 -12.33
C TYR A 309 2.83 8.42 -11.34
N PHE A 310 3.39 8.53 -10.13
CA PHE A 310 2.98 9.53 -9.14
C PHE A 310 3.48 10.94 -9.44
N PHE A 311 4.68 11.06 -10.02
CA PHE A 311 5.22 12.35 -10.46
C PHE A 311 4.41 12.97 -11.61
N SER A 312 3.73 12.13 -12.40
CA SER A 312 2.87 12.52 -13.52
C SER A 312 1.42 12.83 -13.13
N VAL A 313 1.08 12.88 -11.83
CA VAL A 313 -0.30 13.14 -11.36
C VAL A 313 -0.74 14.59 -11.67
N PRO A 314 -1.94 14.79 -12.24
CA PRO A 314 -2.48 16.14 -12.50
C PRO A 314 -2.62 17.00 -11.23
N ASP A 315 -2.44 18.31 -11.37
CA ASP A 315 -2.60 19.28 -10.26
C ASP A 315 -3.98 19.22 -9.58
N ALA A 316 -5.02 18.81 -10.32
CA ALA A 316 -6.38 18.61 -9.80
C ALA A 316 -6.49 17.45 -8.79
N ASP A 317 -5.62 16.44 -8.90
CA ASP A 317 -5.67 15.21 -8.11
C ASP A 317 -4.57 15.13 -7.04
N VAL A 318 -3.42 15.77 -7.25
CA VAL A 318 -2.23 15.60 -6.41
C VAL A 318 -2.47 15.88 -4.92
N ILE A 319 -3.23 16.93 -4.58
CA ILE A 319 -3.55 17.27 -3.19
C ILE A 319 -4.50 16.23 -2.55
N ARG A 320 -5.42 15.65 -3.33
CA ARG A 320 -6.31 14.57 -2.84
C ARG A 320 -5.52 13.29 -2.64
N PHE A 321 -4.62 12.95 -3.56
CA PHE A 321 -3.73 11.79 -3.43
C PHE A 321 -2.72 11.93 -2.29
N LEU A 322 -2.21 13.14 -1.99
CA LEU A 322 -1.41 13.38 -0.78
C LEU A 322 -2.20 13.06 0.50
N LYS A 323 -3.49 13.42 0.58
CA LYS A 323 -4.35 13.13 1.75
C LYS A 323 -4.57 11.62 1.94
N ILE A 324 -4.91 10.89 0.87
CA ILE A 324 -5.34 9.48 0.94
C ILE A 324 -4.23 8.44 0.73
N LEU A 325 -3.08 8.78 0.13
CA LEU A 325 -1.99 7.85 -0.18
C LEU A 325 -0.73 7.99 0.70
N THR A 326 -0.64 9.04 1.53
CA THR A 326 0.55 9.31 2.35
C THR A 326 0.25 9.41 3.84
N PHE A 327 1.31 9.40 4.65
CA PHE A 327 1.26 9.59 6.10
C PHE A 327 1.66 11.00 6.54
N LEU A 328 1.76 11.95 5.60
CA LEU A 328 2.11 13.36 5.89
C LEU A 328 1.06 14.04 6.78
N ASP A 329 1.51 14.89 7.70
CA ASP A 329 0.64 15.73 8.52
C ASP A 329 -0.22 16.65 7.64
N MET A 330 -1.46 16.90 8.05
CA MET A 330 -2.45 17.60 7.22
C MET A 330 -2.07 19.07 7.01
N GLU A 331 -1.33 19.65 7.96
CA GLU A 331 -0.71 20.96 7.91
C GLU A 331 0.32 21.07 6.76
N GLU A 332 1.10 20.01 6.51
CA GLU A 332 2.04 19.99 5.37
C GLU A 332 1.26 19.96 4.05
N VAL A 333 0.22 19.13 3.96
CA VAL A 333 -0.63 19.02 2.76
C VAL A 333 -1.35 20.33 2.46
N VAL A 334 -1.88 21.01 3.48
CA VAL A 334 -2.49 22.36 3.35
C VAL A 334 -1.43 23.40 2.96
N ALA A 335 -0.20 23.32 3.49
CA ALA A 335 0.89 24.20 3.09
C ALA A 335 1.35 23.97 1.63
N LEU A 336 1.29 22.74 1.12
CA LEU A 336 1.54 22.40 -0.28
C LEU A 336 0.42 22.95 -1.19
N GLU A 337 -0.84 22.72 -0.84
CA GLU A 337 -2.00 23.29 -1.54
C GLU A 337 -1.95 24.83 -1.59
N GLY A 338 -1.54 25.46 -0.47
CA GLY A 338 -1.33 26.90 -0.38
C GLY A 338 -0.09 27.43 -1.12
N LYS A 339 0.88 26.57 -1.47
CA LYS A 339 2.02 26.91 -2.34
C LYS A 339 1.63 26.83 -3.82
N MET A 340 0.86 25.81 -4.23
CA MET A 340 0.39 25.65 -5.62
C MET A 340 -0.40 26.86 -6.13
N LYS A 341 -1.12 27.55 -5.24
CA LYS A 341 -1.97 28.71 -5.55
C LYS A 341 -1.21 30.05 -5.58
N LYS A 342 0.12 30.07 -5.42
CA LYS A 342 0.93 31.30 -5.34
C LYS A 342 1.76 31.55 -6.62
N PRO A 343 1.98 32.83 -7.01
CA PRO A 343 2.96 33.15 -8.04
C PRO A 343 4.36 32.69 -7.59
N GLY A 344 5.15 32.16 -8.52
CA GLY A 344 6.45 31.56 -8.22
C GLY A 344 6.40 30.11 -7.69
N TYR A 345 5.25 29.43 -7.76
CA TYR A 345 5.19 27.98 -7.52
C TYR A 345 6.14 27.22 -8.47
N VAL A 346 7.06 26.43 -7.90
CA VAL A 346 7.89 25.49 -8.66
C VAL A 346 7.02 24.31 -9.06
N ALA A 347 6.81 24.16 -10.37
CA ALA A 347 5.99 23.09 -10.94
C ALA A 347 6.40 21.70 -10.43
N ASN A 348 5.43 20.80 -10.33
CA ASN A 348 5.57 19.42 -9.87
C ASN A 348 6.11 19.26 -8.42
N THR A 349 6.13 20.31 -7.58
CA THR A 349 6.58 20.18 -6.18
C THR A 349 5.68 19.27 -5.35
N ALA A 350 4.35 19.40 -5.48
CA ALA A 350 3.41 18.51 -4.81
C ALA A 350 3.47 17.07 -5.36
N GLN A 351 3.65 16.93 -6.68
CA GLN A 351 3.77 15.65 -7.37
C GLN A 351 5.05 14.90 -6.97
N ARG A 352 6.19 15.60 -6.88
CA ARG A 352 7.42 15.05 -6.33
C ARG A 352 7.21 14.55 -4.91
N ARG A 353 6.60 15.36 -4.04
CA ARG A 353 6.33 14.97 -2.65
C ARG A 353 5.42 13.73 -2.55
N LEU A 354 4.41 13.63 -3.42
CA LEU A 354 3.55 12.44 -3.53
C LEU A 354 4.36 11.21 -3.99
N ALA A 355 5.17 11.36 -5.03
CA ALA A 355 5.99 10.29 -5.57
C ALA A 355 7.05 9.80 -4.56
N GLU A 356 7.72 10.71 -3.86
CA GLU A 356 8.67 10.41 -2.78
C GLU A 356 8.00 9.54 -1.69
N GLU A 357 6.88 10.00 -1.12
CA GLU A 357 6.24 9.31 0.01
C GLU A 357 5.62 7.97 -0.36
N VAL A 358 4.95 7.87 -1.51
CA VAL A 358 4.31 6.60 -1.91
C VAL A 358 5.36 5.59 -2.37
N THR A 359 6.43 6.02 -3.04
CA THR A 359 7.56 5.13 -3.42
C THR A 359 8.31 4.66 -2.18
N ARG A 360 8.59 5.53 -1.21
CA ARG A 360 9.17 5.13 0.08
C ARG A 360 8.29 4.12 0.82
N PHE A 361 6.98 4.32 0.84
CA PHE A 361 6.06 3.41 1.52
C PHE A 361 6.04 2.01 0.87
N VAL A 362 6.02 1.93 -0.47
CA VAL A 362 5.87 0.67 -1.23
C VAL A 362 7.21 -0.03 -1.50
N HIS A 363 8.27 0.71 -1.84
CA HIS A 363 9.58 0.16 -2.21
C HIS A 363 10.68 0.38 -1.15
N GLY A 364 10.47 1.27 -0.17
CA GLY A 364 11.46 1.61 0.86
C GLY A 364 12.39 2.74 0.43
N GLU A 365 13.33 3.13 1.30
CA GLU A 365 14.31 4.18 0.98
C GLU A 365 15.26 3.75 -0.16
N ASP A 366 15.63 2.47 -0.25
CA ASP A 366 16.48 1.95 -1.33
C ASP A 366 15.82 2.11 -2.70
N GLY A 367 14.55 1.68 -2.82
CA GLY A 367 13.77 1.84 -4.05
C GLY A 367 13.43 3.30 -4.38
N LEU A 368 13.28 4.17 -3.36
CA LEU A 368 13.19 5.60 -3.61
C LEU A 368 14.52 6.18 -4.11
N ALA A 369 15.66 5.79 -3.53
CA ALA A 369 16.99 6.24 -3.95
C ALA A 369 17.32 5.77 -5.38
N GLU A 370 16.94 4.54 -5.73
CA GLU A 370 16.97 4.00 -7.09
C GLU A 370 16.13 4.85 -8.06
N ALA A 371 14.86 5.09 -7.72
CA ALA A 371 13.94 5.87 -8.54
C ALA A 371 14.40 7.33 -8.74
N LEU A 372 14.93 7.96 -7.70
CA LEU A 372 15.50 9.32 -7.75
C LEU A 372 16.78 9.36 -8.57
N LYS A 373 17.68 8.38 -8.40
CA LYS A 373 18.91 8.27 -9.21
C LYS A 373 18.59 8.08 -10.69
N ALA A 374 17.65 7.20 -11.02
CA ALA A 374 17.18 7.00 -12.39
C ALA A 374 16.55 8.27 -12.98
N THR A 375 15.69 8.95 -12.20
CA THR A 375 15.05 10.22 -12.60
C THR A 375 16.07 11.33 -12.87
N GLU A 376 17.13 11.44 -12.07
CA GLU A 376 18.19 12.42 -12.29
C GLU A 376 19.12 12.02 -13.45
N ALA A 377 19.47 10.74 -13.58
CA ALA A 377 20.32 10.26 -14.68
C ALA A 377 19.66 10.41 -16.07
N LEU A 378 18.33 10.26 -16.16
CA LEU A 378 17.56 10.45 -17.39
C LEU A 378 17.08 11.90 -17.61
N ARG A 379 17.44 12.84 -16.72
CA ARG A 379 17.02 14.24 -16.83
C ARG A 379 17.75 14.91 -18.01
N PRO A 380 17.04 15.51 -19.00
CA PRO A 380 17.68 16.17 -20.13
C PRO A 380 18.59 17.32 -19.65
N GLY A 381 19.89 17.23 -19.93
CA GLY A 381 20.90 18.18 -19.45
C GLY A 381 21.59 17.80 -18.14
N ALA A 382 21.40 16.59 -17.59
CA ALA A 382 22.13 16.13 -16.41
C ALA A 382 23.64 15.97 -16.66
N GLU A 383 24.45 16.38 -15.67
CA GLU A 383 25.92 16.24 -15.70
C GLU A 383 26.40 14.79 -15.54
N THR A 384 25.50 13.89 -15.15
CA THR A 384 25.76 12.45 -15.01
C THR A 384 26.20 11.84 -16.35
N LYS A 385 27.49 11.54 -16.49
CA LYS A 385 27.99 10.73 -17.59
C LYS A 385 27.41 9.32 -17.48
N LEU A 386 26.58 8.97 -18.45
CA LEU A 386 25.96 7.65 -18.55
C LEU A 386 27.00 6.60 -18.93
N ASP A 387 26.91 5.42 -18.29
CA ASP A 387 27.53 4.17 -18.74
C ASP A 387 26.44 3.17 -19.17
N TRP A 388 26.81 2.12 -19.88
CA TRP A 388 25.85 1.09 -20.32
C TRP A 388 25.07 0.51 -19.13
N LYS A 389 25.69 0.29 -17.97
CA LYS A 389 25.01 -0.32 -16.80
C LYS A 389 23.91 0.57 -16.24
N THR A 390 24.12 1.88 -16.21
CA THR A 390 23.12 2.86 -15.75
C THR A 390 21.99 3.02 -16.77
N ILE A 391 22.26 2.85 -18.07
CA ILE A 391 21.20 2.84 -19.09
C ILE A 391 20.44 1.49 -19.08
N GLU A 392 21.15 0.36 -19.09
CA GLU A 392 20.64 -1.02 -19.07
C GLU A 392 19.61 -1.22 -17.95
N GLY A 393 19.95 -0.81 -16.72
CA GLY A 393 19.05 -0.90 -15.56
C GLY A 393 17.83 0.02 -15.58
N ILE A 394 17.63 0.83 -16.63
CA ILE A 394 16.43 1.66 -16.86
C ILE A 394 15.91 1.52 -18.31
N ALA A 395 16.54 0.70 -19.16
CA ALA A 395 16.19 0.54 -20.57
C ALA A 395 14.92 -0.30 -20.77
N GLU A 396 14.60 -1.17 -19.81
CA GLU A 396 13.29 -1.84 -19.70
C GLU A 396 12.17 -0.86 -19.29
N ASP A 397 12.52 0.33 -18.82
CA ASP A 397 11.60 1.32 -18.26
C ASP A 397 11.38 2.59 -19.09
N VAL A 398 12.20 2.80 -20.12
CA VAL A 398 12.07 3.91 -21.07
C VAL A 398 11.68 3.34 -22.43
N PRO A 399 10.76 3.98 -23.19
CA PRO A 399 10.47 3.59 -24.56
C PRO A 399 11.75 3.49 -25.40
N SER A 400 12.02 2.29 -25.90
CA SER A 400 13.29 1.92 -26.53
C SER A 400 13.08 1.19 -27.85
N CYS A 401 14.06 1.29 -28.74
CA CYS A 401 14.07 0.65 -30.05
C CYS A 401 15.41 -0.03 -30.31
N SER A 402 15.41 -1.15 -31.04
CA SER A 402 16.63 -1.74 -31.59
C SER A 402 16.80 -1.35 -33.06
N LEU A 403 17.98 -0.89 -33.43
CA LEU A 403 18.41 -0.54 -34.78
C LEU A 403 19.82 -1.12 -34.97
N ALA A 404 20.22 -1.45 -36.22
CA ALA A 404 21.55 -2.01 -36.44
C ALA A 404 22.65 -0.94 -36.26
N TYR A 405 23.84 -1.34 -35.80
CA TYR A 405 24.93 -0.41 -35.49
C TYR A 405 25.35 0.42 -36.71
N ASP A 406 25.34 -0.19 -37.89
CA ASP A 406 25.64 0.41 -39.20
C ASP A 406 24.49 1.25 -39.78
N GLU A 407 23.24 1.00 -39.37
CA GLU A 407 22.11 1.90 -39.67
C GLU A 407 22.13 3.17 -38.82
N VAL A 408 22.66 3.08 -37.59
CA VAL A 408 22.76 4.19 -36.63
C VAL A 408 24.01 5.05 -36.88
N LEU A 409 25.16 4.43 -37.16
CA LEU A 409 26.43 5.15 -37.35
C LEU A 409 26.37 6.08 -38.57
N ASN A 410 26.81 7.33 -38.39
CA ASN A 410 26.70 8.43 -39.35
C ASN A 410 25.26 8.86 -39.72
N LEU A 411 24.19 8.26 -39.16
CA LEU A 411 22.82 8.74 -39.37
C LEU A 411 22.66 10.17 -38.81
N SER A 412 21.85 11.02 -39.42
CA SER A 412 21.59 12.35 -38.84
C SER A 412 20.71 12.20 -37.59
N LEU A 413 20.97 12.98 -36.55
CA LEU A 413 20.20 12.88 -35.30
C LEU A 413 18.70 13.14 -35.51
N VAL A 414 18.36 14.03 -36.45
CA VAL A 414 16.98 14.33 -36.85
C VAL A 414 16.29 13.12 -37.51
N ASP A 415 17.03 12.29 -38.25
CA ASP A 415 16.50 11.05 -38.82
C ASP A 415 16.37 9.98 -37.73
N LEU A 416 17.41 9.80 -36.90
CA LEU A 416 17.41 8.84 -35.79
C LEU A 416 16.23 9.05 -34.84
N CYS A 417 15.95 10.29 -34.42
CA CYS A 417 14.82 10.58 -33.53
C CYS A 417 13.43 10.34 -34.16
N VAL A 418 13.34 10.09 -35.48
CA VAL A 418 12.11 9.65 -36.14
C VAL A 418 12.11 8.12 -36.29
N SER A 419 13.24 7.53 -36.69
CA SER A 419 13.41 6.07 -36.73
C SER A 419 13.23 5.41 -35.36
N SER A 420 13.53 6.12 -34.27
CA SER A 420 13.35 5.67 -32.89
C SER A 420 11.94 5.95 -32.33
N GLY A 421 11.03 6.53 -33.11
CA GLY A 421 9.68 6.91 -32.67
C GLY A 421 9.61 8.09 -31.68
N LEU A 422 10.70 8.82 -31.42
CA LEU A 422 10.70 9.97 -30.49
C LEU A 422 9.93 11.19 -31.06
N PHE A 423 9.78 11.29 -32.38
CA PHE A 423 8.89 12.24 -33.05
C PHE A 423 8.24 11.65 -34.30
N ASP A 424 6.97 11.96 -34.54
CA ASP A 424 6.22 11.55 -35.74
C ASP A 424 6.79 12.13 -37.04
N SER A 425 7.64 13.17 -36.96
CA SER A 425 8.21 13.81 -38.14
C SER A 425 9.54 14.54 -37.90
N LYS A 426 10.36 14.56 -38.95
CA LYS A 426 11.64 15.30 -39.01
C LYS A 426 11.44 16.80 -38.78
N SER A 427 10.27 17.33 -39.12
CA SER A 427 9.88 18.73 -38.88
C SER A 427 9.63 19.03 -37.40
N ALA A 428 9.03 18.11 -36.65
CA ALA A 428 8.86 18.23 -35.20
C ALA A 428 10.21 18.17 -34.47
N ALA A 429 11.07 17.22 -34.85
CA ALA A 429 12.43 17.08 -34.32
C ALA A 429 13.28 18.36 -34.55
N ARG A 430 13.36 18.86 -35.78
CA ARG A 430 14.06 20.13 -36.11
C ARG A 430 13.51 21.32 -35.35
N ARG A 431 12.18 21.41 -35.15
CA ARG A 431 11.56 22.49 -34.38
C ARG A 431 12.02 22.48 -32.93
N LEU A 432 12.16 21.31 -32.30
CA LEU A 432 12.63 21.22 -30.92
C LEU A 432 14.15 21.45 -30.80
N LEU A 433 14.93 20.96 -31.76
CA LEU A 433 16.37 21.24 -31.88
C LEU A 433 16.63 22.76 -31.94
N LYS A 434 15.93 23.49 -32.81
CA LYS A 434 15.98 24.96 -32.90
C LYS A 434 15.56 25.70 -31.62
N GLN A 435 14.82 25.05 -30.73
CA GLN A 435 14.42 25.60 -29.44
C GLN A 435 15.42 25.27 -28.32
N GLY A 436 16.50 24.54 -28.62
CA GLY A 436 17.49 24.06 -27.65
C GLY A 436 16.96 22.93 -26.76
N GLY A 437 15.99 22.15 -27.27
CA GLY A 437 15.27 21.12 -26.52
C GLY A 437 15.59 19.67 -26.91
N LEU A 438 16.56 19.43 -27.78
CA LEU A 438 17.00 18.09 -28.17
C LEU A 438 18.34 17.73 -27.51
N TYR A 439 18.43 16.52 -26.97
CA TYR A 439 19.58 16.02 -26.21
C TYR A 439 19.98 14.62 -26.68
N LEU A 440 21.29 14.37 -26.63
CA LEU A 440 21.96 13.11 -26.95
C LEU A 440 22.91 12.78 -25.80
N ASN A 441 22.68 11.67 -25.09
CA ASN A 441 23.41 11.28 -23.87
C ASN A 441 23.52 12.44 -22.87
N ASN A 442 22.38 13.02 -22.51
CA ASN A 442 22.22 14.24 -21.70
C ASN A 442 22.86 15.53 -22.24
N SER A 443 23.74 15.46 -23.26
CA SER A 443 24.33 16.63 -23.90
C SER A 443 23.34 17.30 -24.87
N ARG A 444 23.14 18.61 -24.75
CA ARG A 444 22.28 19.37 -25.67
C ARG A 444 22.87 19.41 -27.08
N VAL A 445 22.03 19.27 -28.10
CA VAL A 445 22.44 19.32 -29.51
C VAL A 445 21.93 20.57 -30.20
N ASP A 446 22.87 21.43 -30.61
CA ASP A 446 22.58 22.73 -31.25
C ASP A 446 22.76 22.76 -32.77
N SER A 447 23.20 21.66 -33.39
CA SER A 447 23.43 21.56 -34.84
C SER A 447 22.44 20.61 -35.51
N GLU A 448 21.67 21.12 -36.48
CA GLU A 448 20.81 20.29 -37.37
C GLU A 448 21.62 19.29 -38.21
N ASN A 449 22.93 19.50 -38.34
CA ASN A 449 23.85 18.65 -39.10
C ASN A 449 24.58 17.61 -38.24
N LYS A 450 24.31 17.51 -36.91
CA LYS A 450 24.91 16.46 -36.06
C LYS A 450 24.50 15.08 -36.58
N ARG A 451 25.51 14.27 -36.89
CA ARG A 451 25.40 12.83 -37.17
C ARG A 451 25.87 12.05 -35.96
N VAL A 452 25.43 10.80 -35.82
CA VAL A 452 25.94 9.91 -34.78
C VAL A 452 27.36 9.47 -35.12
N GLU A 453 28.28 9.69 -34.19
CA GLU A 453 29.67 9.23 -34.24
C GLU A 453 29.85 8.00 -33.34
N ALA A 454 30.86 7.18 -33.60
CA ALA A 454 31.10 5.97 -32.79
C ALA A 454 31.36 6.28 -31.30
N ALA A 455 31.82 7.49 -30.98
CA ALA A 455 32.02 7.98 -29.62
C ALA A 455 30.73 8.48 -28.93
N ASP A 456 29.65 8.73 -29.68
CA ASP A 456 28.33 8.98 -29.09
C ASP A 456 27.71 7.66 -28.57
N ILE A 457 28.03 6.51 -29.17
CA ILE A 457 27.42 5.22 -28.83
C ILE A 457 28.06 4.68 -27.54
N VAL A 458 27.35 4.86 -26.41
CA VAL A 458 27.82 4.51 -25.06
C VAL A 458 28.12 3.01 -24.99
N ASP A 459 29.36 2.70 -24.62
CA ASP A 459 29.98 1.36 -24.59
C ASP A 459 29.74 0.53 -25.88
N GLY A 460 29.54 1.19 -27.02
CA GLY A 460 29.24 0.56 -28.31
C GLY A 460 27.83 -0.03 -28.42
N LYS A 461 26.94 0.23 -27.45
CA LYS A 461 25.61 -0.42 -27.35
C LYS A 461 24.41 0.53 -27.46
N VAL A 462 24.45 1.73 -26.88
CA VAL A 462 23.25 2.56 -26.67
C VAL A 462 23.45 4.05 -26.91
N LEU A 463 22.33 4.71 -27.18
CA LEU A 463 22.18 6.16 -27.24
C LEU A 463 20.97 6.56 -26.40
N LEU A 464 21.12 7.51 -25.47
CA LEU A 464 19.96 8.14 -24.84
C LEU A 464 19.55 9.36 -25.68
N LEU A 465 18.35 9.31 -26.26
CA LEU A 465 17.72 10.43 -26.94
C LEU A 465 16.70 11.07 -25.99
N SER A 466 16.67 12.40 -25.88
CA SER A 466 15.71 13.06 -24.99
C SER A 466 15.19 14.39 -25.52
N ALA A 467 13.91 14.64 -25.24
CA ALA A 467 13.17 15.82 -25.64
C ALA A 467 12.78 16.64 -24.39
N GLY A 468 13.28 17.87 -24.29
CA GLY A 468 13.04 18.78 -23.16
C GLY A 468 12.50 20.14 -23.61
N LYS A 469 11.77 20.82 -22.72
CA LYS A 469 11.44 22.25 -22.89
C LYS A 469 12.58 23.10 -22.34
N LYS A 470 12.95 24.18 -23.04
CA LYS A 470 13.89 25.18 -22.51
C LYS A 470 13.33 25.78 -21.21
N ASN A 471 13.99 25.52 -20.08
CA ASN A 471 13.64 26.11 -18.78
C ASN A 471 13.70 27.64 -18.86
N LYS A 472 12.55 28.31 -18.79
CA LYS A 472 12.43 29.78 -18.71
C LYS A 472 12.75 30.34 -17.31
N GLY A 473 13.58 29.64 -16.53
CA GLY A 473 13.76 29.86 -15.09
C GLY A 473 15.21 29.86 -14.61
N MET A 474 16.17 30.07 -15.52
CA MET A 474 17.56 30.38 -15.17
C MET A 474 18.01 31.65 -15.91
N GLN A 475 17.79 32.78 -15.23
CA GLN A 475 18.60 33.99 -15.28
C GLN A 475 18.98 34.33 -13.84
#